data_AF-A0A3M5WF24-F1
#
_entry.id   AF-A0A3M5WF24-F1
#
_cell.length_a   1.000
_cell.length_b   1.000
_cell.length_c   1.000
_cell.angle_alpha   90.00
_cell.angle_beta   90.00
_cell.angle_gamma   90.00
#
_symmetry.space_group_name_H-M   'P 1'
#
loop_
_entity.id
_entity.type
_entity.pdbx_description
1 polymer ?
#
loop_
_entity_poly.entity_id
_entity_poly.type
_entity_poly.pdbx_seq_one_letter_code
_entity_poly.pdbx_strand_id
1 'polypeptide(L)'
;MLREESPGQSSLYLYEPGSYAPLARVDEKEGEVENKVYYFHTDQIGTPLEMTDAEGQIVWQAKYRAWGAVEKLVVNEVEQNLRFQGQYFDAETGLHYNTFRYYDPEIGRFTTQDPIGLDGGINLYEYAPNSTGWVDYLGLACSSLHDQVIRDANKVASPGGNITSKQAQILKGNLPVIQRRTVFQNQMARKEFVSSQNYLMKQWEANTGRAWPSGATPHHIIPLESGGANKWWNLMPTNGKLPNHSLPGIPGPHAAGGVLRSTIQQSRKALPPGTITDMRL
;
A
#
# COMPACT_ATOMS: atom_id res chain seq x y z
N MET A 1 -2.99 9.62 -6.76
CA MET A 1 -3.89 10.29 -7.73
C MET A 1 -4.93 9.26 -8.14
N LEU A 2 -6.21 9.60 -8.04
CA LEU A 2 -7.36 8.76 -8.41
C LEU A 2 -8.07 9.43 -9.58
N ARG A 3 -8.52 8.66 -10.57
CA ARG A 3 -9.31 9.17 -11.69
C ARG A 3 -10.60 8.36 -11.82
N GLU A 4 -11.72 9.06 -11.92
CA GLU A 4 -13.00 8.51 -12.34
C GLU A 4 -13.26 8.85 -13.80
N GLU A 5 -13.81 7.92 -14.55
CA GLU A 5 -14.20 8.10 -15.95
C GLU A 5 -15.64 7.63 -16.12
N SER A 6 -16.46 8.51 -16.68
CA SER A 6 -17.82 8.23 -17.15
C SER A 6 -17.93 8.67 -18.62
N PRO A 7 -18.93 8.22 -19.39
CA PRO A 7 -19.10 8.67 -20.77
C PRO A 7 -19.19 10.20 -20.83
N GLY A 8 -18.21 10.84 -21.47
CA GLY A 8 -18.14 12.30 -21.65
C GLY A 8 -17.72 13.11 -20.40
N GLN A 9 -17.29 12.47 -19.32
CA GLN A 9 -16.82 13.15 -18.10
C GLN A 9 -15.65 12.41 -17.45
N SER A 10 -14.64 13.14 -16.98
CA SER A 10 -13.58 12.59 -16.15
C SER A 10 -13.33 13.47 -14.93
N SER A 11 -13.00 12.85 -13.79
CA SER A 11 -12.76 13.53 -12.54
C SER A 11 -11.45 13.07 -11.94
N LEU A 12 -10.51 13.98 -11.76
CA LEU A 12 -9.16 13.72 -11.27
C LEU A 12 -8.98 14.25 -9.85
N TYR A 13 -8.69 13.36 -8.90
CA TYR A 13 -8.43 13.73 -7.50
C TYR A 13 -6.93 13.88 -7.23
N LEU A 14 -6.59 15.06 -6.72
CA LEU A 14 -5.27 15.45 -6.26
C LEU A 14 -5.22 15.33 -4.74
N TYR A 15 -4.14 14.76 -4.22
CA TYR A 15 -3.94 14.52 -2.79
C TYR A 15 -2.74 15.30 -2.26
N GLU A 16 -2.72 15.55 -0.95
CA GLU A 16 -1.57 16.12 -0.28
C GLU A 16 -0.32 15.23 -0.42
N PRO A 17 0.90 15.81 -0.53
CA PRO A 17 2.12 15.02 -0.63
C PRO A 17 2.31 14.07 0.57
N GLY A 18 2.32 12.76 0.31
CA GLY A 18 2.56 11.74 1.33
C GLY A 18 1.32 11.36 2.16
N SER A 19 0.12 11.74 1.72
CA SER A 19 -1.15 11.41 2.37
C SER A 19 -2.23 11.07 1.33
N TYR A 20 -3.33 10.44 1.79
CA TYR A 20 -4.57 10.26 1.02
C TYR A 20 -5.62 11.34 1.36
N ALA A 21 -5.24 12.39 2.09
CA ALA A 21 -6.08 13.57 2.29
C ALA A 21 -6.26 14.29 0.93
N PRO A 22 -7.51 14.46 0.44
CA PRO A 22 -7.74 15.11 -0.83
C PRO A 22 -7.52 16.61 -0.73
N LEU A 23 -6.90 17.16 -1.76
CA LEU A 23 -6.56 18.58 -1.88
C LEU A 23 -7.48 19.28 -2.88
N ALA A 24 -7.62 18.70 -4.08
CA ALA A 24 -8.44 19.27 -5.14
C ALA A 24 -9.00 18.18 -6.06
N ARG A 25 -10.07 18.51 -6.78
CA ARG A 25 -10.65 17.70 -7.85
C ARG A 25 -10.72 18.54 -9.13
N VAL A 26 -10.32 17.96 -10.25
CA VAL A 26 -10.42 18.56 -11.58
C VAL A 26 -11.39 17.75 -12.41
N ASP A 27 -12.48 18.39 -12.84
CA ASP A 27 -13.49 17.79 -13.70
C ASP A 27 -13.32 18.27 -15.14
N GLU A 28 -13.22 17.32 -16.05
CA GLU A 28 -13.19 17.54 -17.49
C GLU A 28 -14.48 16.98 -18.08
N LYS A 29 -15.19 17.77 -18.88
CA LYS A 29 -16.43 17.34 -19.52
C LYS A 29 -16.37 17.61 -21.02
N GLU A 30 -16.74 16.61 -21.81
CA GLU A 30 -16.71 16.70 -23.27
C GLU A 30 -17.64 17.82 -23.75
N GLY A 31 -17.08 18.72 -24.57
CA GLY A 31 -17.79 19.90 -25.08
C GLY A 31 -17.72 21.14 -24.18
N GLU A 32 -17.17 21.06 -22.96
CA GLU A 32 -16.81 22.23 -22.16
C GLU A 32 -15.37 22.67 -22.51
N VAL A 33 -15.15 23.98 -22.61
CA VAL A 33 -13.86 24.56 -23.02
C VAL A 33 -12.86 24.58 -21.86
N GLU A 34 -13.36 24.69 -20.64
CA GLU A 34 -12.56 24.83 -19.43
C GLU A 34 -12.89 23.71 -18.44
N ASN A 35 -11.85 23.23 -17.74
CA ASN A 35 -12.01 22.27 -16.67
C ASN A 35 -12.53 22.97 -15.41
N LYS A 36 -13.42 22.32 -14.67
CA LYS A 36 -13.87 22.81 -13.36
C LYS A 36 -12.95 22.30 -12.27
N VAL A 37 -12.52 23.20 -11.38
CA VAL A 37 -11.64 22.87 -10.27
C VAL A 37 -12.38 23.07 -8.96
N TYR A 38 -12.31 22.06 -8.11
CA TYR A 38 -12.89 22.08 -6.77
C TYR A 38 -11.80 21.87 -5.72
N TYR A 39 -11.94 22.51 -4.57
CA TYR A 39 -10.99 22.46 -3.47
C TYR A 39 -11.62 21.80 -2.25
N PHE A 40 -10.91 20.84 -1.65
CA PHE A 40 -11.39 20.14 -0.47
C PHE A 40 -10.98 20.85 0.81
N HIS A 41 -11.90 20.88 1.77
CA HIS A 41 -11.63 21.30 3.14
C HIS A 41 -11.87 20.10 4.05
N THR A 42 -10.84 19.68 4.76
CA THR A 42 -10.82 18.40 5.48
C THR A 42 -10.70 18.58 6.99
N ASP A 43 -11.07 17.54 7.74
CA ASP A 43 -10.79 17.45 9.18
C ASP A 43 -9.32 17.08 9.47
N GLN A 44 -8.98 16.91 10.74
CA GLN A 44 -7.61 16.59 11.18
C GLN A 44 -7.07 15.23 10.67
N ILE A 45 -7.94 14.33 10.21
CA ILE A 45 -7.57 13.05 9.62
C ILE A 45 -7.81 13.03 8.11
N GLY A 46 -8.02 14.17 7.46
CA GLY A 46 -8.17 14.26 6.01
C GLY A 46 -9.54 13.84 5.48
N THR A 47 -10.57 13.75 6.31
CA THR A 47 -11.96 13.49 5.88
C THR A 47 -12.51 14.76 5.20
N PRO A 48 -13.02 14.69 3.95
CA PRO A 48 -13.71 15.82 3.33
C PRO A 48 -14.89 16.27 4.16
N LEU A 49 -14.91 17.52 4.61
CA LEU A 49 -16.07 18.14 5.27
C LEU A 49 -16.83 19.05 4.29
N GLU A 50 -16.09 19.77 3.45
CA GLU A 50 -16.61 20.73 2.49
C GLU A 50 -15.80 20.67 1.19
N MET A 51 -16.44 21.11 0.11
CA MET A 51 -15.80 21.32 -1.19
C MET A 51 -16.28 22.64 -1.78
N THR A 52 -15.35 23.47 -2.26
CA THR A 52 -15.65 24.76 -2.88
C THR A 52 -15.26 24.80 -4.35
N ASP A 53 -15.96 25.59 -5.16
CA ASP A 53 -15.55 25.92 -6.52
C ASP A 53 -14.41 26.96 -6.57
N ALA A 54 -14.04 27.42 -7.77
CA ALA A 54 -12.98 28.39 -7.99
C ALA A 54 -13.31 29.79 -7.45
N GLU A 55 -14.59 30.10 -7.30
CA GLU A 55 -15.13 31.34 -6.76
C GLU A 55 -15.27 31.31 -5.24
N GLY A 56 -15.03 30.14 -4.62
CA GLY A 56 -15.12 29.94 -3.18
C GLY A 56 -16.53 29.63 -2.67
N GLN A 57 -17.48 29.31 -3.54
CA GLN A 57 -18.82 28.87 -3.15
C GLN A 57 -18.78 27.41 -2.71
N ILE A 58 -19.48 27.09 -1.62
CA ILE A 58 -19.60 25.70 -1.14
C ILE A 58 -20.54 24.95 -2.08
N VAL A 59 -20.02 23.96 -2.79
CA VAL A 59 -20.77 23.12 -3.74
C VAL A 59 -21.07 21.72 -3.19
N TRP A 60 -20.40 21.34 -2.09
CA TRP A 60 -20.67 20.11 -1.36
C TRP A 60 -20.26 20.27 0.11
N GLN A 61 -21.06 19.74 1.03
CA GLN A 61 -20.78 19.77 2.47
C GLN A 61 -21.46 18.61 3.19
N ALA A 62 -20.74 17.91 4.04
CA ALA A 62 -21.23 16.77 4.80
C ALA A 62 -20.93 16.90 6.30
N LYS A 63 -21.82 16.34 7.13
CA LYS A 63 -21.60 16.07 8.55
C LYS A 63 -21.52 14.57 8.76
N TYR A 64 -20.55 14.14 9.56
CA TYR A 64 -20.26 12.75 9.80
C TYR A 64 -20.51 12.37 11.26
N ARG A 65 -20.98 11.14 11.46
CA ARG A 65 -20.85 10.45 12.74
C ARG A 65 -19.40 10.04 12.95
N ALA A 66 -19.08 9.66 14.19
CA ALA A 66 -17.71 9.32 14.60
C ALA A 66 -17.02 8.30 13.69
N TRP A 67 -17.74 7.33 13.12
CA TRP A 67 -17.19 6.26 12.28
C TRP A 67 -17.35 6.50 10.77
N GLY A 68 -17.56 7.75 10.36
CA GLY A 68 -17.55 8.12 8.94
C GLY A 68 -18.88 7.93 8.23
N ALA A 69 -19.95 7.52 8.93
CA ALA A 69 -21.30 7.54 8.37
C ALA A 69 -21.74 8.98 8.16
N VAL A 70 -22.27 9.29 6.98
CA VAL A 70 -22.80 10.62 6.68
C VAL A 70 -24.09 10.80 7.48
N GLU A 71 -24.04 11.66 8.50
CA GLU A 71 -25.23 12.05 9.26
C GLU A 71 -26.13 12.95 8.43
N LYS A 72 -25.52 13.89 7.69
CA LYS A 72 -26.25 14.85 6.87
C LYS A 72 -25.39 15.38 5.72
N LEU A 73 -25.93 15.37 4.51
CA LEU A 73 -25.44 16.19 3.40
C LEU A 73 -26.12 17.56 3.49
N VAL A 74 -25.33 18.59 3.83
CA VAL A 74 -25.84 19.97 3.99
C VAL A 74 -25.92 20.65 2.63
N VAL A 75 -24.91 20.43 1.77
CA VAL A 75 -24.87 20.89 0.38
C VAL A 75 -24.46 19.70 -0.49
N ASN A 76 -25.09 19.53 -1.65
CA ASN A 76 -24.81 18.42 -2.57
C ASN A 76 -25.13 18.83 -4.02
N GLU A 77 -24.52 19.91 -4.47
CA GLU A 77 -24.67 20.42 -5.85
C GLU A 77 -23.78 19.64 -6.83
N VAL A 78 -22.61 19.19 -6.34
CA VAL A 78 -21.67 18.33 -7.06
C VAL A 78 -21.53 17.00 -6.33
N GLU A 79 -21.59 15.89 -7.07
CA GLU A 79 -21.39 14.57 -6.50
C GLU A 79 -19.95 14.40 -5.99
N GLN A 80 -19.83 13.93 -4.76
CA GLN A 80 -18.55 13.67 -4.11
C GLN A 80 -18.63 12.35 -3.34
N ASN A 81 -17.74 11.42 -3.69
CA ASN A 81 -17.73 10.06 -3.13
C ASN A 81 -16.54 9.73 -2.21
N LEU A 82 -15.51 10.58 -2.05
CA LEU A 82 -14.46 10.31 -1.05
C LEU A 82 -14.99 10.39 0.38
N ARG A 83 -14.44 9.56 1.27
CA ARG A 83 -14.81 9.49 2.70
C ARG A 83 -13.55 9.63 3.54
N PHE A 84 -13.35 8.82 4.59
CA PHE A 84 -12.04 8.76 5.25
C PHE A 84 -10.93 8.51 4.24
N GLN A 85 -9.69 8.88 4.55
CA GLN A 85 -8.58 8.70 3.61
C GLN A 85 -8.52 7.25 3.10
N GLY A 86 -8.42 7.09 1.78
CA GLY A 86 -8.43 5.78 1.09
C GLY A 86 -9.83 5.21 0.80
N GLN A 87 -10.89 5.81 1.34
CA GLN A 87 -12.26 5.33 1.18
C GLN A 87 -13.03 6.05 0.07
N TYR A 88 -13.78 5.26 -0.69
CA TYR A 88 -14.69 5.69 -1.74
C TYR A 88 -16.10 5.15 -1.48
N PHE A 89 -17.12 6.02 -1.50
CA PHE A 89 -18.50 5.64 -1.29
C PHE A 89 -19.05 4.91 -2.51
N ASP A 90 -19.54 3.70 -2.29
CA ASP A 90 -20.26 2.91 -3.28
C ASP A 90 -21.76 3.05 -3.03
N ALA A 91 -22.45 3.75 -3.92
CA ALA A 91 -23.88 4.02 -3.80
C ALA A 91 -24.75 2.76 -3.96
N GLU A 92 -24.28 1.71 -4.64
CA GLU A 92 -25.05 0.48 -4.84
C GLU A 92 -25.17 -0.31 -3.54
N THR A 93 -24.09 -0.36 -2.77
CA THR A 93 -24.01 -1.12 -1.52
C THR A 93 -24.23 -0.27 -0.27
N GLY A 94 -24.03 1.05 -0.36
CA GLY A 94 -23.98 1.95 0.78
C GLY A 94 -22.70 1.82 1.62
N LEU A 95 -21.75 0.98 1.17
CA LEU A 95 -20.49 0.73 1.85
C LEU A 95 -19.40 1.65 1.32
N HIS A 96 -18.30 1.73 2.05
CA HIS A 96 -17.11 2.45 1.63
C HIS A 96 -16.08 1.45 1.10
N TYR A 97 -15.78 1.50 -0.18
CA TYR A 97 -14.66 0.76 -0.76
C TYR A 97 -13.34 1.36 -0.27
N ASN A 98 -12.56 0.57 0.46
CA ASN A 98 -11.29 0.96 1.06
C ASN A 98 -10.19 0.02 0.55
N THR A 99 -9.74 0.25 -0.69
CA THR A 99 -8.69 -0.48 -1.43
C THR A 99 -8.82 -2.01 -1.41
N PHE A 100 -8.54 -2.67 -0.29
CA PHE A 100 -8.62 -4.12 -0.14
C PHE A 100 -9.93 -4.63 0.46
N ARG A 101 -10.74 -3.77 1.10
CA ARG A 101 -11.94 -4.19 1.84
C ARG A 101 -13.08 -3.19 1.68
N TYR A 102 -14.30 -3.67 1.87
CA TYR A 102 -15.45 -2.79 2.10
C TYR A 102 -15.61 -2.51 3.59
N TYR A 103 -15.75 -1.23 3.91
CA TYR A 103 -15.98 -0.71 5.24
C TYR A 103 -17.46 -0.32 5.38
N ASP A 104 -18.08 -0.76 6.47
CA ASP A 104 -19.42 -0.37 6.86
C ASP A 104 -19.34 0.78 7.89
N PRO A 105 -19.71 2.00 7.48
CA PRO A 105 -19.61 3.18 8.33
C PRO A 105 -20.69 3.24 9.43
N GLU A 106 -21.80 2.51 9.29
CA GLU A 106 -22.88 2.52 10.30
C GLU A 106 -22.47 1.77 11.57
N ILE A 107 -21.66 0.72 11.42
CA ILE A 107 -21.16 -0.10 12.53
C ILE A 107 -19.65 0.04 12.79
N GLY A 108 -18.94 0.80 11.95
CA GLY A 108 -17.55 1.19 12.13
C GLY A 108 -16.54 0.06 11.94
N ARG A 109 -16.72 -0.82 10.95
CA ARG A 109 -15.82 -1.97 10.73
C ARG A 109 -15.81 -2.45 9.28
N PHE A 110 -14.83 -3.27 8.93
CA PHE A 110 -14.83 -3.96 7.64
C PHE A 110 -15.89 -5.06 7.59
N THR A 111 -16.42 -5.33 6.39
CA THR A 111 -17.40 -6.40 6.15
C THR A 111 -16.74 -7.76 5.91
N THR A 112 -15.42 -7.76 5.63
CA THR A 112 -14.61 -8.96 5.42
C THR A 112 -13.43 -9.00 6.39
N GLN A 113 -12.97 -10.21 6.70
CA GLN A 113 -11.77 -10.42 7.51
C GLN A 113 -10.55 -9.79 6.85
N ASP A 114 -9.62 -9.33 7.68
CA ASP A 114 -8.35 -8.79 7.24
C ASP A 114 -7.63 -9.79 6.32
N PRO A 115 -7.35 -9.44 5.06
CA PRO A 115 -6.63 -10.29 4.13
C PRO A 115 -5.21 -10.64 4.61
N ILE A 116 -4.61 -9.88 5.53
CA ILE A 116 -3.34 -10.20 6.18
C ILE A 116 -3.51 -11.04 7.46
N GLY A 117 -4.75 -11.40 7.83
CA GLY A 117 -5.05 -12.28 8.95
C GLY A 117 -4.65 -11.68 10.30
N LEU A 118 -4.19 -12.51 11.23
CA LEU A 118 -3.84 -12.09 12.60
C LEU A 118 -2.69 -11.06 12.65
N ASP A 119 -1.95 -10.88 11.56
CA ASP A 119 -0.94 -9.82 11.47
C ASP A 119 -1.58 -8.41 11.43
N GLY A 120 -2.84 -8.30 11.00
CA GLY A 120 -3.64 -7.08 11.09
C GLY A 120 -4.21 -6.80 12.48
N GLY A 121 -3.97 -7.70 13.43
CA GLY A 121 -4.48 -7.64 14.79
C GLY A 121 -5.41 -8.80 15.13
N ILE A 122 -5.79 -8.88 16.39
CA ILE A 122 -6.68 -9.94 16.88
C ILE A 122 -8.14 -9.75 16.42
N ASN A 123 -8.51 -8.52 16.05
CA ASN A 123 -9.82 -8.19 15.51
C ASN A 123 -9.73 -8.00 14.00
N LEU A 124 -10.02 -9.07 13.25
CA LEU A 124 -9.88 -9.11 11.80
C LEU A 124 -10.84 -8.18 11.05
N TYR A 125 -11.82 -7.58 11.73
CA TYR A 125 -12.77 -6.65 11.12
C TYR A 125 -12.50 -5.20 11.50
N GLU A 126 -11.49 -4.93 12.33
CA GLU A 126 -11.18 -3.59 12.83
C GLU A 126 -10.74 -2.65 11.71
N TYR A 127 -11.27 -1.42 11.70
CA TYR A 127 -10.81 -0.35 10.83
C TYR A 127 -9.58 0.35 11.41
N ALA A 128 -9.71 0.92 12.60
CA ALA A 128 -8.62 1.61 13.28
C ALA A 128 -8.89 1.65 14.80
N PRO A 129 -7.85 1.83 15.64
CA PRO A 129 -8.01 1.89 17.09
C PRO A 129 -8.92 3.01 17.58
N ASN A 130 -8.97 4.14 16.85
CA ASN A 130 -10.00 5.17 17.00
C ASN A 130 -10.16 5.94 15.69
N SER A 131 -11.34 6.53 15.49
CA SER A 131 -11.69 7.22 14.24
C SER A 131 -11.31 8.70 14.18
N THR A 132 -10.70 9.25 15.23
CA THR A 132 -10.41 10.70 15.31
C THR A 132 -8.94 11.03 15.15
N GLY A 133 -8.05 10.05 15.31
CA GLY A 133 -6.60 10.23 15.22
C GLY A 133 -5.86 9.11 14.50
N TRP A 134 -6.58 8.11 13.98
CA TRP A 134 -6.01 7.03 13.18
C TRP A 134 -6.78 6.83 11.90
N VAL A 135 -6.06 6.40 10.87
CA VAL A 135 -6.60 6.10 9.55
C VAL A 135 -5.96 4.80 9.07
N ASP A 136 -6.76 3.92 8.46
CA ASP A 136 -6.30 2.77 7.69
C ASP A 136 -6.67 2.96 6.21
N TYR A 137 -5.82 3.66 5.47
CA TYR A 137 -6.06 4.02 4.06
C TYR A 137 -5.91 2.85 3.08
N LEU A 138 -5.22 1.77 3.48
CA LEU A 138 -5.18 0.53 2.68
C LEU A 138 -6.31 -0.40 3.08
N GLY A 139 -6.79 -0.31 4.31
CA GLY A 139 -7.59 -1.37 4.91
C GLY A 139 -6.73 -2.57 5.26
N LEU A 140 -5.51 -2.39 5.77
CA LEU A 140 -4.57 -3.43 6.22
C LEU A 140 -3.83 -3.04 7.52
N ALA A 141 -4.61 -2.68 8.56
CA ALA A 141 -4.16 -2.35 9.92
C ALA A 141 -3.23 -1.14 10.06
N CYS A 142 -3.36 -0.42 11.18
CA CYS A 142 -2.65 0.83 11.50
C CYS A 142 -1.12 0.73 11.74
N SER A 143 -0.40 -0.16 11.06
CA SER A 143 1.06 -0.16 11.05
C SER A 143 1.57 -0.05 9.62
N SER A 144 2.55 0.83 9.36
CA SER A 144 3.01 1.03 7.99
C SER A 144 3.52 -0.29 7.41
N LEU A 145 3.15 -0.58 6.15
CA LEU A 145 3.57 -1.80 5.44
C LEU A 145 5.10 -1.97 5.49
N HIS A 146 5.83 -0.86 5.50
CA HIS A 146 7.27 -0.82 5.70
C HIS A 146 7.72 -1.47 7.01
N ASP A 147 7.08 -1.10 8.13
CA ASP A 147 7.44 -1.65 9.44
C ASP A 147 7.05 -3.13 9.54
N GLN A 148 5.93 -3.52 8.90
CA GLN A 148 5.52 -4.92 8.80
C GLN A 148 6.57 -5.76 8.05
N VAL A 149 7.02 -5.29 6.87
CA VAL A 149 8.06 -5.94 6.06
C VAL A 149 9.35 -6.14 6.86
N ILE A 150 9.80 -5.11 7.59
CA ILE A 150 11.02 -5.21 8.40
C ILE A 150 10.85 -6.19 9.56
N ARG A 151 9.72 -6.12 10.26
CA ARG A 151 9.44 -7.03 11.38
C ARG A 151 9.45 -8.49 10.92
N ASP A 152 8.79 -8.79 9.81
CA ASP A 152 8.74 -10.14 9.26
C ASP A 152 10.08 -10.62 8.71
N ALA A 153 10.83 -9.74 8.04
CA ALA A 153 12.19 -10.03 7.60
C ALA A 153 13.06 -10.45 8.79
N ASN A 154 12.99 -9.69 9.89
CA ASN A 154 13.78 -9.93 11.08
C ASN A 154 13.41 -11.22 11.85
N LYS A 155 12.19 -11.76 11.70
CA LYS A 155 11.78 -13.03 12.33
C LYS A 155 12.62 -14.23 11.86
N VAL A 156 13.10 -14.20 10.61
CA VAL A 156 13.84 -15.32 9.99
C VAL A 156 15.32 -14.98 9.72
N ALA A 157 15.75 -13.78 10.10
CA ALA A 157 17.13 -13.36 9.94
C ALA A 157 18.08 -14.26 10.76
N SER A 158 19.25 -14.54 10.21
CA SER A 158 20.33 -15.15 10.99
C SER A 158 20.81 -14.23 12.10
N PRO A 159 21.46 -14.75 13.16
CA PRO A 159 22.10 -13.89 14.17
C PRO A 159 23.06 -12.89 13.50
N GLY A 160 22.88 -11.60 13.81
CA GLY A 160 23.63 -10.52 13.16
C GLY A 160 23.10 -10.10 11.76
N GLY A 161 22.11 -10.84 11.24
CA GLY A 161 21.49 -10.67 9.94
C GLY A 161 20.31 -9.71 9.89
N ASN A 162 19.88 -9.18 11.03
CA ASN A 162 18.72 -8.29 11.12
C ASN A 162 18.91 -7.04 10.25
N ILE A 163 17.82 -6.62 9.62
CA ILE A 163 17.76 -5.46 8.74
C ILE A 163 18.26 -4.22 9.49
N THR A 164 19.29 -3.58 8.93
CA THR A 164 19.86 -2.35 9.50
C THR A 164 18.97 -1.14 9.22
N SER A 165 19.11 -0.06 9.99
CA SER A 165 18.41 1.21 9.73
C SER A 165 18.71 1.78 8.34
N LYS A 166 19.94 1.58 7.83
CA LYS A 166 20.33 1.98 6.47
C LYS A 166 19.57 1.18 5.41
N GLN A 167 19.47 -0.14 5.58
CA GLN A 167 18.66 -0.98 4.69
C GLN A 167 17.19 -0.59 4.77
N ALA A 168 16.64 -0.42 5.98
CA ALA A 168 15.27 0.02 6.21
C ALA A 168 14.97 1.34 5.47
N GLN A 169 15.82 2.36 5.61
CA GLN A 169 15.61 3.64 4.93
C GLN A 169 15.58 3.50 3.40
N ILE A 170 16.47 2.69 2.82
CA ILE A 170 16.50 2.45 1.38
C ILE A 170 15.27 1.62 0.95
N LEU A 171 14.89 0.61 1.73
CA LEU A 171 13.68 -0.18 1.50
C LEU A 171 12.44 0.71 1.54
N LYS A 172 12.34 1.67 2.47
CA LYS A 172 11.22 2.63 2.51
C LYS A 172 11.08 3.41 1.19
N GLY A 173 12.19 3.76 0.56
CA GLY A 173 12.18 4.43 -0.75
C GLY A 173 11.89 3.52 -1.95
N ASN A 174 12.02 2.18 -1.82
CA ASN A 174 11.92 1.21 -2.93
C ASN A 174 10.75 0.22 -2.81
N LEU A 175 10.23 -0.04 -1.61
CA LEU A 175 8.91 -0.62 -1.35
C LEU A 175 7.75 0.02 -2.13
N PRO A 176 7.77 1.32 -2.47
CA PRO A 176 6.67 1.95 -3.19
C PRO A 176 6.62 1.61 -4.68
N VAL A 177 7.55 0.78 -5.18
CA VAL A 177 7.62 0.40 -6.60
C VAL A 177 7.54 -1.12 -6.68
N ILE A 178 6.39 -1.67 -6.28
CA ILE A 178 6.13 -3.09 -6.52
C ILE A 178 5.59 -3.25 -7.93
N GLN A 179 6.30 -4.05 -8.72
CA GLN A 179 5.95 -4.34 -10.11
C GLN A 179 5.82 -5.84 -10.31
N ARG A 180 4.72 -6.27 -10.94
CA ARG A 180 4.60 -7.66 -11.35
C ARG A 180 5.48 -7.91 -12.58
N ARG A 181 6.51 -8.76 -12.44
CA ARG A 181 7.36 -9.19 -13.56
C ARG A 181 6.74 -10.35 -14.34
N THR A 182 7.01 -10.41 -15.64
CA THR A 182 6.68 -11.59 -16.47
C THR A 182 7.50 -12.80 -16.03
N VAL A 183 7.08 -14.01 -16.43
CA VAL A 183 7.83 -15.25 -16.16
C VAL A 183 9.26 -15.15 -16.72
N PHE A 184 9.41 -14.61 -17.94
CA PHE A 184 10.70 -14.41 -18.58
C PHE A 184 11.60 -13.42 -17.81
N GLN A 185 11.08 -12.26 -17.41
CA GLN A 185 11.82 -11.28 -16.61
C GLN A 185 12.29 -11.87 -15.27
N ASN A 186 11.43 -12.68 -14.63
CA ASN A 186 11.79 -13.38 -13.39
C ASN A 186 12.91 -14.41 -13.60
N GLN A 187 12.88 -15.17 -14.69
CA GLN A 187 13.95 -16.11 -15.03
C GLN A 187 15.28 -15.38 -15.25
N MET A 188 15.26 -14.25 -15.96
CA MET A 188 16.46 -13.43 -16.19
C MET A 188 17.02 -12.85 -14.89
N ALA A 189 16.19 -12.26 -14.04
CA ALA A 189 16.61 -11.71 -12.75
C ALA A 189 17.17 -12.79 -11.81
N ARG A 190 16.62 -14.01 -11.84
CA ARG A 190 17.16 -15.16 -11.08
C ARG A 190 18.54 -15.57 -11.60
N LYS A 191 18.73 -15.63 -12.93
CA LYS A 191 20.03 -15.96 -13.53
C LYS A 191 21.09 -14.93 -13.18
N GLU A 192 20.73 -13.65 -13.20
CA GLU A 192 21.59 -12.55 -12.76
C GLU A 192 21.93 -12.64 -11.26
N PHE A 193 20.96 -12.97 -10.41
CA PHE A 193 21.22 -13.16 -8.98
C PHE A 193 22.24 -14.27 -8.74
N VAL A 194 22.06 -15.43 -9.38
CA VAL A 194 22.98 -16.58 -9.23
C VAL A 194 24.40 -16.21 -9.67
N SER A 195 24.56 -15.45 -10.75
CA SER A 195 25.89 -15.02 -11.21
C SER A 195 26.54 -13.95 -10.33
N SER A 196 25.74 -13.10 -9.68
CA SER A 196 26.22 -11.95 -8.89
C SER A 196 26.13 -12.13 -7.36
N GLN A 197 25.65 -13.28 -6.88
CA GLN A 197 25.34 -13.53 -5.47
C GLN A 197 26.50 -13.19 -4.52
N ASN A 198 27.70 -13.67 -4.83
CA ASN A 198 28.90 -13.42 -4.01
C ASN A 198 29.26 -11.93 -3.96
N TYR A 199 29.05 -11.21 -5.07
CA TYR A 199 29.27 -9.77 -5.11
C TYR A 199 28.25 -9.03 -4.25
N LEU A 200 26.97 -9.41 -4.33
CA LEU A 200 25.90 -8.81 -3.52
C LEU A 200 26.11 -9.06 -2.01
N MET A 201 26.58 -10.25 -1.64
CA MET A 201 26.94 -10.57 -0.25
C MET A 201 28.08 -9.68 0.25
N LYS A 202 29.16 -9.51 -0.53
CA LYS A 202 30.25 -8.59 -0.17
C LYS A 202 29.79 -7.14 -0.05
N GLN A 203 28.89 -6.70 -0.94
CA GLN A 203 28.29 -5.37 -0.86
C GLN A 203 27.43 -5.22 0.40
N TRP A 204 26.69 -6.26 0.79
CA TRP A 204 25.93 -6.27 2.04
C TRP A 204 26.86 -6.12 3.25
N GLU A 205 27.96 -6.86 3.29
CA GLU A 205 28.94 -6.77 4.38
C GLU A 205 29.55 -5.36 4.49
N ALA A 206 30.00 -4.82 3.35
CA ALA A 206 30.58 -3.48 3.28
C ALA A 206 29.60 -2.37 3.69
N ASN A 207 28.31 -2.51 3.37
CA ASN A 207 27.31 -1.48 3.66
C ASN A 207 26.68 -1.58 5.04
N THR A 208 26.67 -2.78 5.64
CA THR A 208 26.15 -3.00 6.99
C THR A 208 27.23 -2.95 8.06
N GLY A 209 28.50 -3.09 7.67
CA GLY A 209 29.63 -3.22 8.60
C GLY A 209 29.64 -4.55 9.34
N ARG A 210 28.94 -5.57 8.82
CA ARG A 210 28.80 -6.89 9.45
C ARG A 210 29.35 -7.97 8.54
N ALA A 211 29.96 -9.00 9.11
CA ALA A 211 30.31 -10.20 8.38
C ALA A 211 29.05 -11.02 8.04
N TRP A 212 29.03 -11.65 6.88
CA TRP A 212 27.95 -12.56 6.51
C TRP A 212 27.92 -13.74 7.49
N PRO A 213 26.78 -14.01 8.16
CA PRO A 213 26.72 -15.10 9.15
C PRO A 213 27.05 -16.46 8.52
N SER A 214 27.89 -17.24 9.21
CA SER A 214 28.32 -18.56 8.72
C SER A 214 27.12 -19.48 8.51
N GLY A 215 27.04 -20.10 7.33
CA GLY A 215 25.96 -21.02 6.96
C GLY A 215 24.63 -20.35 6.60
N ALA A 216 24.53 -19.01 6.64
CA ALA A 216 23.31 -18.29 6.27
C ALA A 216 23.13 -18.22 4.76
N THR A 217 21.89 -18.37 4.31
CA THR A 217 21.53 -18.36 2.89
C THR A 217 21.02 -16.97 2.48
N PRO A 218 21.43 -16.44 1.31
CA PRO A 218 21.03 -15.11 0.88
C PRO A 218 19.59 -15.10 0.36
N HIS A 219 18.78 -14.19 0.89
CA HIS A 219 17.38 -14.02 0.52
C HIS A 219 17.07 -12.58 0.17
N HIS A 220 16.09 -12.40 -0.71
CA HIS A 220 15.54 -11.09 -0.99
C HIS A 220 14.46 -10.72 0.02
N ILE A 221 14.51 -9.48 0.53
CA ILE A 221 13.50 -8.92 1.43
C ILE A 221 12.20 -8.66 0.64
N ILE A 222 12.32 -7.99 -0.51
CA ILE A 222 11.24 -7.87 -1.51
C ILE A 222 11.49 -8.94 -2.58
N PRO A 223 10.57 -9.88 -2.82
CA PRO A 223 10.74 -10.94 -3.80
C PRO A 223 10.98 -10.39 -5.22
N LEU A 224 11.83 -11.07 -5.99
CA LEU A 224 12.09 -10.69 -7.40
C LEU A 224 10.80 -10.70 -8.24
N GLU A 225 9.86 -11.61 -7.95
CA GLU A 225 8.56 -11.68 -8.62
C GLU A 225 7.69 -10.44 -8.43
N SER A 226 7.96 -9.69 -7.38
CA SER A 226 7.27 -8.49 -6.95
C SER A 226 8.07 -7.21 -7.26
N GLY A 227 9.03 -7.30 -8.18
CA GLY A 227 9.83 -6.14 -8.58
C GLY A 227 11.07 -5.91 -7.70
N GLY A 228 11.33 -6.77 -6.70
CA GLY A 228 12.53 -6.72 -5.89
C GLY A 228 13.81 -6.68 -6.74
N ALA A 229 14.79 -5.89 -6.31
CA ALA A 229 16.04 -5.70 -7.05
C ALA A 229 17.14 -6.64 -6.53
N ASN A 230 18.03 -7.06 -7.44
CA ASN A 230 19.30 -7.72 -7.12
C ASN A 230 20.28 -6.68 -6.55
N LYS A 231 20.05 -6.23 -5.31
CA LYS A 231 20.83 -5.18 -4.65
C LYS A 231 21.09 -5.55 -3.20
N TRP A 232 22.21 -5.08 -2.66
CA TRP A 232 22.63 -5.36 -1.28
C TRP A 232 21.57 -4.98 -0.25
N TRP A 233 20.87 -3.87 -0.47
CA TRP A 233 19.85 -3.37 0.47
C TRP A 233 18.58 -4.22 0.46
N ASN A 234 18.35 -4.98 -0.61
CA ASN A 234 17.27 -5.94 -0.72
C ASN A 234 17.70 -7.36 -0.30
N LEU A 235 18.96 -7.54 0.13
CA LEU A 235 19.51 -8.83 0.51
C LEU A 235 19.55 -8.98 2.03
N MET A 236 19.28 -10.18 2.53
CA MET A 236 19.42 -10.53 3.94
C MET A 236 19.88 -11.98 4.13
N PRO A 237 20.70 -12.27 5.16
CA PRO A 237 21.04 -13.62 5.55
C PRO A 237 19.94 -14.23 6.43
N THR A 238 19.46 -15.43 6.09
CA THR A 238 18.39 -16.13 6.84
C THR A 238 18.88 -17.42 7.48
N ASN A 239 18.22 -17.78 8.59
CA ASN A 239 18.54 -18.96 9.39
C ASN A 239 17.99 -20.25 8.78
N GLY A 240 18.84 -21.27 8.68
CA GLY A 240 18.48 -22.62 8.25
C GLY A 240 18.78 -22.90 6.77
N LYS A 241 18.76 -24.20 6.39
CA LYS A 241 18.68 -24.64 5.00
C LYS A 241 17.27 -24.41 4.48
N LEU A 242 16.85 -23.15 4.45
CA LEU A 242 15.67 -22.78 3.71
C LEU A 242 15.96 -23.11 2.24
N PRO A 243 15.01 -23.74 1.51
CA PRO A 243 15.24 -24.12 0.12
C PRO A 243 15.77 -22.93 -0.68
N ASN A 244 16.61 -23.16 -1.68
CA ASN A 244 17.03 -22.05 -2.55
C ASN A 244 15.82 -21.65 -3.43
N HIS A 245 15.07 -20.63 -3.03
CA HIS A 245 13.75 -20.29 -3.61
C HIS A 245 13.80 -19.63 -5.00
N SER A 246 15.00 -19.57 -5.59
CA SER A 246 15.22 -19.36 -7.02
C SER A 246 14.67 -20.51 -7.88
N LEU A 247 14.23 -21.63 -7.28
CA LEU A 247 13.55 -22.74 -7.95
C LEU A 247 12.04 -22.50 -8.11
N PRO A 248 11.40 -22.93 -9.22
CA PRO A 248 9.95 -22.81 -9.40
C PRO A 248 9.16 -23.59 -8.34
N GLY A 249 8.11 -22.99 -7.79
CA GLY A 249 7.12 -23.71 -6.95
C GLY A 249 7.50 -23.95 -5.49
N ILE A 250 8.66 -23.48 -5.01
CA ILE A 250 9.08 -23.67 -3.61
C ILE A 250 8.98 -22.33 -2.84
N PRO A 251 7.97 -22.16 -1.96
CA PRO A 251 7.75 -20.91 -1.23
C PRO A 251 8.90 -20.61 -0.25
N GLY A 252 9.38 -19.35 -0.28
CA GLY A 252 10.36 -18.71 0.62
C GLY A 252 10.14 -18.87 2.14
N PRO A 253 11.13 -18.59 3.00
CA PRO A 253 10.89 -18.41 4.44
C PRO A 253 9.86 -17.33 4.75
N HIS A 254 9.73 -16.33 3.87
CA HIS A 254 8.70 -15.28 3.94
C HIS A 254 7.41 -15.64 3.18
N ALA A 255 7.29 -16.86 2.65
CA ALA A 255 6.14 -17.32 1.88
C ALA A 255 5.22 -18.29 2.66
N ALA A 256 5.60 -18.68 3.87
CA ALA A 256 4.73 -19.36 4.82
C ALA A 256 4.18 -18.36 5.85
N GLY A 257 3.14 -17.63 5.47
CA GLY A 257 2.20 -17.01 6.44
C GLY A 257 2.54 -15.66 7.04
N GLY A 258 3.40 -14.83 6.43
CA GLY A 258 3.60 -13.43 6.84
C GLY A 258 2.97 -12.41 5.89
N VAL A 259 2.67 -11.20 6.39
CA VAL A 259 2.21 -9.98 5.69
C VAL A 259 2.81 -9.81 4.30
N LEU A 260 4.11 -10.09 4.17
CA LEU A 260 4.87 -9.97 2.94
C LEU A 260 4.27 -10.78 1.77
N ARG A 261 3.60 -11.91 2.04
CA ARG A 261 2.89 -12.71 1.04
C ARG A 261 1.48 -12.16 0.81
N SER A 262 0.70 -11.90 1.86
CA SER A 262 -0.69 -11.46 1.72
C SER A 262 -0.76 -10.13 1.01
N THR A 263 -0.07 -9.09 1.47
CA THR A 263 -0.10 -7.78 0.84
C THR A 263 0.47 -7.84 -0.58
N ILE A 264 1.68 -8.37 -0.77
CA ILE A 264 2.35 -8.35 -2.09
C ILE A 264 1.72 -9.35 -3.08
N GLN A 265 1.24 -10.53 -2.63
CA GLN A 265 0.58 -11.49 -3.53
C GLN A 265 -0.92 -11.23 -3.74
N GLN A 266 -1.61 -10.54 -2.84
CA GLN A 266 -2.99 -10.10 -3.10
C GLN A 266 -2.98 -8.92 -4.07
N SER A 267 -2.06 -7.95 -3.93
CA SER A 267 -1.80 -6.95 -4.98
C SER A 267 -1.48 -7.64 -6.34
N ARG A 268 -0.69 -8.72 -6.33
CA ARG A 268 -0.38 -9.53 -7.54
C ARG A 268 -1.61 -10.18 -8.19
N LYS A 269 -2.64 -10.58 -7.45
CA LYS A 269 -3.87 -11.15 -8.03
C LYS A 269 -4.67 -10.08 -8.79
N ALA A 270 -4.55 -8.82 -8.38
CA ALA A 270 -5.26 -7.68 -8.97
C ALA A 270 -4.54 -7.02 -10.16
N LEU A 271 -3.22 -7.25 -10.35
CA LEU A 271 -2.41 -6.46 -11.31
C LEU A 271 -1.92 -7.26 -12.53
N PRO A 272 -2.06 -6.73 -13.76
CA PRO A 272 -1.39 -7.25 -14.95
C PRO A 272 0.15 -7.20 -14.83
N PRO A 273 0.91 -8.05 -15.55
CA PRO A 273 2.36 -7.92 -15.66
C PRO A 273 2.77 -6.54 -16.22
N GLY A 274 3.84 -5.95 -15.69
CA GLY A 274 4.34 -4.64 -16.11
C GLY A 274 3.73 -3.46 -15.36
N THR A 275 2.57 -3.64 -14.70
CA THR A 275 1.92 -2.61 -13.88
C THR A 275 2.68 -2.38 -12.58
N ILE A 276 2.91 -1.10 -12.24
CA ILE A 276 3.53 -0.65 -10.99
C ILE A 276 2.41 -0.21 -10.07
N THR A 277 2.43 -0.65 -8.82
CA THR A 277 1.58 -0.11 -7.77
C THR A 277 2.42 0.68 -6.79
N ASP A 278 1.99 1.92 -6.55
CA ASP A 278 2.54 2.72 -5.48
C ASP A 278 1.97 2.23 -4.14
N MET A 279 2.87 1.74 -3.28
CA MET A 279 2.56 1.38 -1.90
C MET A 279 3.16 2.38 -0.90
N ARG A 280 3.70 3.53 -1.37
CA ARG A 280 3.64 4.77 -0.58
C ARG A 280 2.18 5.15 -0.52
N LEU A 281 1.88 5.97 0.46
CA LEU A 281 0.54 6.16 0.98
C LEU A 281 0.32 4.91 1.81
#